data_AF-A0A4Z0Q1R8-F1
#
_entry.id   AF-A0A4Z0Q1R8-F1
#
_cell.length_a   1.000
_cell.length_b   1.000
_cell.length_c   1.000
_cell.angle_alpha   90.00
_cell.angle_beta   90.00
_cell.angle_gamma   90.00
#
_symmetry.space_group_name_H-M   'P 1'
#
loop_
_entity.id
_entity.type
_entity.pdbx_description
1 polymer ?
#
loop_
_entity_poly.entity_id
_entity_poly.type
_entity_poly.pdbx_seq_one_letter_code
_entity_poly.pdbx_strand_id
1 'polypeptide(L)'
;MEVNLEALKKEHGDIHTLTLNDKAGKVVATAYLKEPDRNQVARAMSLIAQTKVFEAGEFLLENCLVAGDDAILNTPKVKMSACMQAVQLVEMLDGELKKN
;
A
#
# COMPACT_ATOMS: atom_id res chain seq x y z
N MET A 1 0.51 -18.97 -7.26
CA MET A 1 0.07 -19.59 -5.99
C MET A 1 -1.28 -19.01 -5.66
N GLU A 2 -2.24 -19.82 -5.24
CA GLU A 2 -3.54 -19.30 -4.78
C GLU A 2 -3.34 -18.66 -3.40
N VAL A 3 -3.43 -17.33 -3.33
CA VAL A 3 -3.33 -16.61 -2.07
C VAL A 3 -4.64 -16.80 -1.30
N ASN A 4 -4.55 -17.38 -0.10
CA ASN A 4 -5.71 -17.53 0.77
C ASN A 4 -5.99 -16.23 1.53
N LEU A 5 -6.88 -15.41 0.98
CA LEU A 5 -7.30 -14.13 1.55
C LEU A 5 -7.95 -14.26 2.93
N GLU A 6 -8.66 -15.35 3.22
CA GLU A 6 -9.31 -15.55 4.52
C GLU A 6 -8.30 -15.79 5.63
N ALA A 7 -7.24 -16.56 5.33
CA ALA A 7 -6.13 -16.77 6.25
C ALA A 7 -5.39 -15.46 6.54
N LEU A 8 -5.09 -14.67 5.50
CA LEU A 8 -4.43 -13.37 5.65
C LEU A 8 -5.27 -12.40 6.48
N LYS A 9 -6.59 -12.36 6.24
CA LYS A 9 -7.49 -11.49 7.02
C LYS A 9 -7.54 -11.89 8.50
N LYS A 10 -7.51 -13.18 8.78
CA LYS A 10 -7.48 -13.70 10.15
C LYS A 10 -6.19 -13.34 10.88
N GLU A 11 -5.06 -13.32 10.18
CA GLU A 11 -3.74 -13.05 10.75
C GLU A 11 -3.43 -11.55 10.89
N HIS A 12 -3.86 -10.74 9.91
CA HIS A 12 -3.43 -9.35 9.80
C HIS A 12 -4.57 -8.32 9.84
N GLY A 13 -5.82 -8.76 9.93
CA GLY A 13 -6.98 -7.87 9.90
C GLY A 13 -7.40 -7.53 8.47
N ASP A 14 -7.84 -6.30 8.23
CA ASP A 14 -8.27 -5.89 6.89
C ASP A 14 -7.11 -5.88 5.88
N ILE A 15 -7.39 -6.44 4.70
CA ILE A 15 -6.42 -6.61 3.61
C ILE A 15 -6.88 -5.81 2.39
N HIS A 16 -5.99 -4.96 1.91
CA HIS A 16 -6.10 -4.20 0.68
C HIS A 16 -5.46 -4.98 -0.48
N THR A 17 -6.11 -4.98 -1.64
CA THR A 17 -5.56 -5.56 -2.86
C THR A 17 -5.08 -4.46 -3.79
N LEU A 18 -3.79 -4.48 -4.13
CA LEU A 18 -3.17 -3.58 -5.09
C LEU A 18 -2.95 -4.34 -6.38
N THR A 19 -3.60 -3.91 -7.46
CA THR A 19 -3.47 -4.51 -8.79
C THR A 19 -2.82 -3.53 -9.74
N LEU A 20 -1.70 -3.94 -10.35
CA LEU A 20 -1.02 -3.16 -11.38
C LEU A 20 -1.41 -3.67 -12.76
N ASN A 21 -1.87 -2.76 -13.62
CA ASN A 21 -2.26 -3.07 -14.98
C ASN A 21 -1.28 -2.44 -15.99
N ASP A 22 -1.09 -3.09 -17.13
CA ASP A 22 -0.41 -2.48 -18.27
C ASP A 22 -1.32 -1.49 -19.00
N LYS A 23 -0.79 -0.85 -20.06
CA LYS A 23 -1.55 0.10 -20.88
C LYS A 23 -2.75 -0.52 -21.60
N ALA A 24 -2.77 -1.84 -21.79
CA ALA A 24 -3.88 -2.57 -22.40
C ALA A 24 -4.90 -3.04 -21.35
N GLY A 25 -4.71 -2.71 -20.07
CA GLY A 25 -5.60 -3.09 -18.98
C GLY A 25 -5.38 -4.52 -18.49
N LYS A 26 -4.30 -5.20 -18.89
CA LYS A 26 -3.97 -6.54 -18.41
C LYS A 26 -3.27 -6.45 -17.06
N VAL A 27 -3.69 -7.29 -16.11
CA VAL A 27 -3.01 -7.43 -14.81
C VAL A 27 -1.57 -7.91 -15.02
N VAL A 28 -0.63 -7.11 -14.52
CA VAL A 28 0.82 -7.36 -14.55
C VAL A 28 1.30 -7.94 -13.22
N ALA A 29 0.75 -7.46 -12.11
CA ALA A 29 1.08 -7.94 -10.77
C ALA A 29 -0.02 -7.59 -9.76
N THR A 30 -0.16 -8.41 -8.72
CA THR A 30 -1.07 -8.20 -7.58
C THR A 30 -0.29 -8.27 -6.27
N ALA A 31 -0.60 -7.38 -5.35
CA ALA A 31 -0.09 -7.38 -3.97
C ALA A 31 -1.25 -7.29 -2.98
N TYR A 32 -1.04 -7.87 -1.80
CA TYR A 32 -1.95 -7.85 -0.67
C TYR A 32 -1.27 -7.13 0.48
N LEU A 33 -1.88 -6.06 0.96
CA LEU A 33 -1.33 -5.19 1.99
C LEU A 33 -2.26 -5.15 3.20
N LYS A 34 -1.70 -5.31 4.41
CA LYS A 34 -2.44 -5.04 5.65
C LYS A 34 -2.54 -3.53 5.91
N GLU A 35 -3.40 -3.12 6.83
CA GLU A 35 -3.44 -1.73 7.27
C GLU A 35 -2.13 -1.29 7.95
N PRO A 36 -1.67 -0.05 7.69
CA PRO A 36 -0.56 0.53 8.41
C PRO A 36 -0.97 0.91 9.84
N ASP A 37 -0.07 0.72 10.80
CA ASP A 37 -0.28 1.23 12.15
C ASP A 37 -0.12 2.76 12.23
N ARG A 38 -0.53 3.37 13.36
CA ARG A 38 -0.43 4.82 13.59
C ARG A 38 0.98 5.39 13.34
N ASN A 39 2.03 4.67 13.73
CA ASN A 39 3.40 5.15 13.56
C ASN A 39 3.84 5.09 12.10
N GLN A 40 3.41 4.05 11.39
CA GLN A 40 3.63 3.90 9.96
C GLN A 40 2.90 5.00 9.18
N VAL A 41 1.64 5.28 9.53
CA VAL A 41 0.85 6.39 8.98
C VAL A 41 1.55 7.74 9.24
N ALA A 42 1.96 8.01 10.47
CA ALA A 42 2.66 9.26 10.82
C ALA A 42 3.97 9.43 10.03
N ARG A 43 4.74 8.36 9.87
CA ARG A 43 5.98 8.37 9.10
C ARG A 43 5.71 8.61 7.61
N ALA A 44 4.74 7.92 7.02
CA ALA A 44 4.35 8.10 5.63
C ALA A 44 3.87 9.53 5.37
N MET A 45 3.01 10.10 6.23
CA MET A 45 2.58 11.49 6.13
C MET A 45 3.73 12.49 6.20
N SER A 46 4.70 12.25 7.11
CA SER A 46 5.89 13.09 7.21
C SER A 46 6.72 13.10 5.92
N LEU A 47 6.84 11.94 5.26
CA LEU A 47 7.53 11.83 3.97
C LEU A 47 6.74 12.52 2.84
N ILE A 48 5.42 12.33 2.80
CA ILE A 48 4.53 13.00 1.83
C ILE A 48 4.64 14.53 1.95
N ALA A 49 4.60 15.06 3.18
CA ALA A 49 4.73 16.50 3.44
C ALA A 49 6.09 17.07 3.00
N GLN A 50 7.13 16.24 2.97
CA GLN A 50 8.46 16.60 2.46
C GLN A 50 8.61 16.35 0.96
N THR A 51 7.51 16.12 0.22
CA THR A 51 7.50 15.78 -1.21
C THR A 51 8.21 14.47 -1.57
N LYS A 52 8.49 13.63 -0.57
CA LYS A 52 9.14 12.31 -0.69
C LYS A 52 8.09 11.21 -0.86
N VAL A 53 7.14 11.41 -1.78
CA VAL A 53 5.98 10.52 -1.98
C VAL A 53 6.42 9.10 -2.34
N PHE A 54 7.49 8.97 -3.12
CA PHE A 54 8.04 7.67 -3.48
C PHE A 54 8.59 6.91 -2.27
N GLU A 55 9.35 7.60 -1.40
CA GLU A 55 9.89 7.03 -0.16
C GLU A 55 8.76 6.65 0.82
N ALA A 56 7.67 7.42 0.84
CA ALA A 56 6.47 7.07 1.62
C ALA A 56 5.83 5.78 1.12
N GLY A 57 5.67 5.65 -0.20
CA GLY A 57 5.14 4.46 -0.84
C GLY A 57 6.00 3.23 -0.65
N GLU A 58 7.32 3.37 -0.74
CA GLU A 58 8.28 2.29 -0.47
C GLU A 58 8.21 1.84 1.00
N PHE A 59 8.22 2.79 1.93
CA PHE A 59 8.07 2.51 3.35
C PHE A 59 6.78 1.75 3.66
N LEU A 60 5.64 2.17 3.08
CA LEU A 60 4.37 1.48 3.26
C LEU A 60 4.39 0.08 2.64
N LEU A 61 4.90 -0.07 1.42
CA LEU A 61 4.99 -1.36 0.76
C LEU A 61 5.83 -2.37 1.56
N GLU A 62 6.99 -1.94 2.07
CA GLU A 62 7.88 -2.81 2.87
C GLU A 62 7.27 -3.23 4.21
N ASN A 63 6.43 -2.39 4.81
CA ASN A 63 5.85 -2.64 6.13
C ASN A 63 4.47 -3.31 6.08
N CYS A 64 3.76 -3.16 4.97
CA CYS A 64 2.36 -3.58 4.84
C CYS A 64 2.17 -4.76 3.89
N LEU A 65 3.13 -5.07 3.01
CA LEU A 65 3.02 -6.23 2.11
C LEU A 65 3.02 -7.55 2.89
N VAL A 66 1.96 -8.34 2.74
CA VAL A 66 1.81 -9.65 3.39
C VAL A 66 1.85 -10.81 2.40
N ALA A 67 1.46 -10.57 1.15
CA ALA A 67 1.55 -11.53 0.05
C ALA A 67 1.49 -10.80 -1.29
N GLY A 68 1.88 -11.47 -2.37
CA GLY A 68 1.77 -10.92 -3.73
C GLY A 68 2.71 -11.58 -4.71
N ASP A 69 2.67 -11.12 -5.96
CA ASP A 69 3.60 -11.57 -6.98
C ASP A 69 5.03 -11.07 -6.69
N ASP A 70 6.03 -11.93 -6.89
CA ASP A 70 7.46 -11.57 -6.71
C ASP A 70 7.88 -10.33 -7.50
N ALA A 71 7.19 -10.05 -8.62
CA ALA A 71 7.45 -8.89 -9.45
C ALA A 71 7.26 -7.55 -8.69
N ILE A 72 6.40 -7.52 -7.65
CA ILE A 72 6.13 -6.34 -6.83
C ILE A 72 7.41 -5.83 -6.15
N LEU A 73 8.30 -6.73 -5.72
CA LEU A 73 9.56 -6.35 -5.07
C LEU A 73 10.75 -6.38 -6.02
N ASN A 74 10.73 -7.29 -7.00
CA ASN A 74 11.91 -7.62 -7.79
C ASN A 74 11.96 -6.97 -9.18
N THR A 75 10.85 -6.44 -9.69
CA THR A 75 10.82 -5.78 -11.00
C THR A 75 10.78 -4.26 -10.83
N PRO A 76 11.82 -3.49 -11.23
CA PRO A 76 11.93 -2.07 -10.90
C PRO A 76 10.69 -1.24 -11.28
N LYS A 77 10.16 -1.42 -12.49
CA LYS A 77 8.97 -0.70 -12.95
C LYS A 77 7.70 -1.07 -12.17
N VAL A 78 7.57 -2.33 -11.78
CA VAL A 78 6.43 -2.85 -11.02
C VAL A 78 6.52 -2.34 -9.58
N LYS A 79 7.70 -2.47 -8.94
CA LYS A 79 7.96 -1.90 -7.61
C LYS A 79 7.68 -0.41 -7.56
N MET A 80 8.20 0.37 -8.52
CA MET A 80 7.93 1.80 -8.56
C MET A 80 6.43 2.13 -8.66
N SER A 81 5.70 1.36 -9.50
CA SER A 81 4.26 1.55 -9.66
C SER A 81 3.50 1.15 -8.38
N ALA A 82 3.92 0.06 -7.73
CA ALA A 82 3.35 -0.41 -6.47
C ALA A 82 3.56 0.62 -5.34
N CYS A 83 4.77 1.18 -5.19
CA CYS A 83 5.04 2.23 -4.21
C CYS A 83 4.08 3.41 -4.38
N MET A 84 3.87 3.88 -5.61
CA MET A 84 2.97 5.01 -5.88
C MET A 84 1.52 4.72 -5.49
N GLN A 85 1.04 3.47 -5.65
CA GLN A 85 -0.30 3.08 -5.23
C GLN A 85 -0.38 2.84 -3.72
N ALA A 86 0.66 2.29 -3.10
CA ALA A 86 0.69 2.00 -1.67
C ALA A 86 0.48 3.24 -0.78
N VAL A 87 0.79 4.44 -1.29
CA VAL A 87 0.51 5.71 -0.60
C VAL A 87 -0.99 5.87 -0.26
N GLN A 88 -1.88 5.26 -1.02
CA GLN A 88 -3.33 5.30 -0.77
C GLN A 88 -3.76 4.57 0.52
N LEU A 89 -2.87 3.77 1.13
CA LEU A 89 -3.11 3.22 2.47
C LEU A 89 -3.18 4.31 3.55
N VAL A 90 -2.68 5.51 3.28
CA VAL A 90 -2.85 6.67 4.16
C VAL A 90 -4.20 7.32 3.85
N GLU A 91 -5.26 6.68 4.31
CA GLU A 91 -6.62 7.21 4.24
C GLU A 91 -6.96 7.94 5.55
N MET A 92 -7.51 9.14 5.43
CA MET A 92 -7.97 9.94 6.57
C MET A 92 -9.45 10.26 6.39
N LEU A 93 -10.22 10.13 7.46
CA LEU A 93 -11.60 10.56 7.47
C LEU A 93 -11.68 12.08 7.40
N ASP A 94 -12.64 12.58 6.61
CA ASP A 94 -13.01 13.98 6.64
C ASP A 94 -13.64 14.34 7.99
N GLY A 95 -13.28 15.50 8.54
CA GLY A 95 -13.75 15.95 9.83
C GLY A 95 -13.94 17.47 9.91
N GLU A 96 -14.91 17.90 10.70
CA GLU A 96 -15.17 19.31 10.98
C GLU A 96 -14.83 19.63 12.44
N LEU A 97 -13.98 20.64 12.66
CA LEU A 97 -13.69 21.17 13.99
C LEU A 97 -14.43 22.50 14.19
N LYS A 98 -15.39 22.51 15.12
CA LYS A 98 -16.08 23.73 15.55
C LYS A 98 -15.55 24.18 16.91
N LYS A 99 -15.28 25.48 17.04
CA LYS A 99 -15.06 26.12 18.34
C LYS A 99 -16.41 26.56 18.91
N ASN A 100 -16.84 25.92 20.00
CA ASN A 100 -17.94 26.39 20.84
C ASN A 100 -17.41 27.27 21.98
#